data_AF-A0A849T2G6-F1
#
_entry.id   AF-A0A849T2G6-F1
#
_cell.length_a   1.000
_cell.length_b   1.000
_cell.length_c   1.000
_cell.angle_alpha   90.00
_cell.angle_beta   90.00
_cell.angle_gamma   90.00
#
_symmetry.space_group_name_H-M   'P 1'
#
loop_
_entity.id
_entity.type
_entity.pdbx_description
1 polymer ?
#
loop_
_entity_poly.entity_id
_entity_poly.type
_entity_poly.pdbx_seq_one_letter_code
_entity_poly.pdbx_strand_id
1 'polypeptide(L)'
;MGRYEFWRLLRRALLLAALAGFLFAVWPTPWRHTHITLEDGTYPVRIHRVTGEAQMLTPEDGWWQMGSGDPNTGEPRGGTTS
;
A
#
# COMPACT_ATOMS: atom_id res chain seq x y z
N MET A 1 24.87 21.39 31.02
CA MET A 1 25.07 20.18 30.19
C MET A 1 26.46 20.23 29.59
N GLY A 2 27.29 19.19 29.76
CA GLY A 2 28.65 19.19 29.22
C GLY A 2 28.64 19.21 27.69
N ARG A 3 29.52 19.99 27.07
CA ARG A 3 29.66 20.11 25.60
C ARG A 3 29.72 18.73 24.91
N TYR A 4 30.34 17.75 25.56
CA TYR A 4 30.45 16.36 25.10
C TYR A 4 29.12 15.60 25.11
N GLU A 5 28.25 15.86 26.09
CA GLU A 5 26.92 15.26 26.16
C GLU A 5 25.99 15.82 25.07
N PHE A 6 26.08 17.13 24.81
CA PHE A 6 25.34 17.75 23.71
C PHE A 6 25.70 17.14 22.35
N TRP A 7 27.00 17.00 22.05
CA TRP A 7 27.46 16.39 20.81
C TRP A 7 27.07 14.91 20.68
N ARG A 8 27.07 14.14 21.78
CA ARG A 8 26.59 12.75 21.79
C ARG A 8 25.10 12.67 21.48
N LEU A 9 24.28 13.56 22.06
CA LEU A 9 22.84 13.60 21.81
C LEU A 9 22.53 14.03 20.38
N LEU A 10 23.18 15.07 19.88
CA LEU A 10 23.01 15.55 18.50
C LEU A 10 23.35 14.46 17.48
N ARG A 11 24.48 13.75 17.68
CA ARG A 11 24.87 12.63 16.81
C ARG A 11 23.82 11.51 16.83
N ARG A 12 23.29 11.15 17.99
CA ARG A 12 22.24 10.13 18.11
C ARG A 12 20.96 10.56 17.40
N ALA A 13 20.54 11.81 17.57
CA ALA A 13 19.37 12.35 16.89
C ALA A 13 19.53 12.31 15.37
N LEU A 14 20.71 12.68 14.85
CA LEU A 14 21.02 12.59 13.42
C LEU A 14 20.99 11.15 12.91
N LEU A 15 21.57 10.19 13.64
CA LEU A 15 21.52 8.78 13.26
C LEU A 15 20.10 8.22 13.24
N LEU A 16 19.28 8.57 14.23
CA LEU A 16 17.88 8.17 14.29
C LEU A 16 17.06 8.79 13.15
N ALA A 17 17.27 10.08 12.84
CA ALA A 17 16.62 10.74 11.72
C ALA A 17 17.02 10.11 10.38
N ALA A 18 18.31 9.81 10.19
CA ALA A 18 18.80 9.13 8.99
C ALA A 18 18.20 7.71 8.85
N LEU A 19 18.12 6.95 9.95
CA LEU A 19 17.51 5.63 9.95
C LEU A 19 16.01 5.69 9.63
N ALA A 20 15.28 6.64 10.23
CA ALA A 20 13.86 6.83 9.95
C ALA A 20 13.62 7.23 8.48
N GLY A 21 14.43 8.14 7.94
CA GLY A 21 14.38 8.52 6.53
C GLY A 21 14.70 7.35 5.59
N PHE A 22 15.71 6.54 5.92
CA PHE A 22 16.04 5.34 5.17
C PHE A 22 14.92 4.31 5.21
N LEU A 23 14.35 4.02 6.38
CA LEU A 23 13.21 3.11 6.50
C LEU A 23 12.00 3.62 5.72
N PHE A 24 11.71 4.93 5.76
CA PHE A 24 10.65 5.54 4.96
C PHE A 24 10.91 5.38 3.46
N ALA A 25 12.15 5.61 3.02
CA ALA A 25 12.55 5.49 1.61
C ALA A 25 12.63 4.04 1.11
N VAL A 26 12.90 3.07 1.98
CA VAL A 26 12.96 1.62 1.67
C VAL A 26 11.61 0.92 1.89
N TRP A 27 10.64 1.59 2.51
CA TRP A 27 9.28 1.08 2.67
C TRP A 27 8.32 1.28 1.47
N PRO A 28 8.69 1.53 0.19
CA PRO A 28 7.69 1.61 -0.86
C PRO A 28 7.46 0.22 -1.44
N THR A 29 6.83 -0.66 -0.66
CA THR A 29 5.81 -1.56 -1.23
C THR A 29 4.46 -1.16 -0.65
N PRO A 30 3.91 -0.01 -1.11
CA PRO A 30 2.58 0.42 -0.68
C PRO A 30 1.54 -0.67 -0.96
N TRP A 31 1.82 -1.53 -1.95
CA TRP A 31 0.99 -2.65 -2.33
C TRP A 31 1.44 -3.95 -1.65
N ARG A 32 0.53 -4.54 -0.88
CA ARG A 32 0.61 -5.94 -0.45
C ARG A 32 -0.04 -6.80 -1.54
N HIS A 33 0.77 -7.62 -2.21
CA HIS A 33 0.27 -8.59 -3.18
C HIS A 33 -0.24 -9.83 -2.44
N THR A 34 -1.44 -10.28 -2.80
CA THR A 34 -2.12 -11.45 -2.25
C THR A 34 -2.91 -12.13 -3.37
N HIS A 35 -3.50 -13.28 -3.09
CA HIS A 35 -4.34 -13.99 -4.04
C HIS A 35 -5.66 -14.31 -3.37
N ILE A 36 -6.75 -14.21 -4.12
CA ILE A 36 -8.06 -14.67 -3.68
C ILE A 36 -8.50 -15.80 -4.60
N THR A 37 -9.07 -16.85 -4.02
CA THR A 37 -9.65 -17.97 -4.76
C THR A 37 -11.16 -17.80 -4.73
N LEU A 38 -11.75 -17.64 -5.91
CA LEU A 38 -13.20 -17.68 -6.14
C LEU A 38 -13.55 -19.03 -6.78
N GLU A 39 -14.85 -19.31 -6.94
CA GLU A 39 -15.33 -20.53 -7.62
C GLU A 39 -14.73 -20.70 -9.02
N ASP A 40 -14.52 -19.60 -9.75
CA ASP A 40 -14.04 -19.59 -11.13
C ASP A 40 -12.50 -19.59 -11.27
N GLY A 41 -11.73 -19.44 -10.18
CA GLY A 41 -10.27 -19.45 -10.23
C GLY A 41 -9.54 -18.65 -9.15
N THR A 42 -8.21 -18.62 -9.26
CA THR A 42 -7.34 -17.84 -8.36
C THR A 42 -6.86 -16.58 -9.06
N TYR A 43 -7.15 -15.42 -8.47
CA TYR A 43 -6.84 -14.12 -9.05
C TYR A 43 -5.83 -13.35 -8.19
N PRO A 44 -4.83 -12.69 -8.80
CA PRO A 44 -3.92 -11.83 -8.07
C PRO A 44 -4.61 -10.55 -7.64
N VAL A 45 -4.36 -10.16 -6.40
CA VAL A 45 -4.91 -8.97 -5.76
C VAL A 45 -3.77 -8.16 -5.16
N ARG A 46 -3.85 -6.84 -5.24
CA ARG A 46 -2.97 -5.93 -4.52
C ARG A 46 -3.80 -5.06 -3.60
N ILE A 47 -3.38 -4.93 -2.35
CA ILE A 47 -4.04 -4.09 -1.34
C ILE A 47 -3.08 -2.98 -0.94
N HIS A 48 -3.53 -1.75 -1.01
CA HIS A 48 -2.76 -0.60 -0.58
C HIS A 48 -2.71 -0.56 0.96
N ARG A 49 -1.51 -0.66 1.54
CA ARG A 49 -1.28 -0.76 2.99
C ARG A 49 -1.74 0.48 3.77
N VAL A 50 -1.77 1.64 3.11
CA VAL A 50 -2.14 2.94 3.73
C VAL A 50 -3.63 3.25 3.56
N THR A 51 -4.14 3.27 2.32
CA THR A 51 -5.55 3.61 2.02
C THR A 51 -6.50 2.44 2.22
N GLY A 52 -6.00 1.20 2.27
CA GLY A 52 -6.84 0.00 2.35
C GLY A 52 -7.47 -0.41 1.01
N GLU A 53 -7.22 0.34 -0.07
CA GLU A 53 -7.79 0.06 -1.40
C GLU A 53 -7.32 -1.28 -1.94
N ALA A 54 -8.26 -2.15 -2.29
CA ALA A 54 -7.97 -3.43 -2.93
C ALA A 54 -8.13 -3.29 -4.44
N GLN A 55 -7.25 -3.96 -5.19
CA GLN A 55 -7.32 -4.03 -6.64
C GLN A 55 -7.08 -5.47 -7.11
N MET A 56 -7.90 -5.97 -8.02
CA MET A 56 -7.80 -7.30 -8.62
C MET A 56 -7.21 -7.19 -10.03
N LEU A 57 -6.39 -8.15 -10.44
CA LEU A 57 -5.93 -8.21 -11.83
C LEU A 57 -6.94 -9.01 -12.67
N THR A 58 -7.61 -8.34 -13.60
CA THR A 58 -8.45 -8.98 -14.63
C THR A 58 -7.70 -9.05 -15.97
N PRO A 59 -7.93 -10.09 -16.78
CA PRO A 59 -7.29 -10.21 -18.09
C PRO A 59 -7.66 -9.09 -19.07
N GLU A 60 -8.86 -8.53 -18.94
CA GLU A 60 -9.39 -7.52 -19.85
C GLU A 60 -8.97 -6.08 -19.51
N ASP A 61 -9.00 -5.69 -18.23
CA ASP A 61 -8.82 -4.29 -17.80
C ASP A 61 -7.55 -4.05 -16.97
N GLY A 62 -6.79 -5.11 -16.68
CA GLY A 62 -5.62 -5.02 -15.81
C GLY A 62 -6.00 -4.84 -14.34
N TRP A 63 -5.35 -3.92 -13.62
CA TRP A 63 -5.60 -3.76 -12.18
C TRP A 63 -6.88 -2.94 -11.93
N TRP A 64 -7.95 -3.64 -11.58
CA TRP A 64 -9.28 -3.10 -11.33
C TRP A 64 -9.56 -2.92 -9.83
N GLN A 65 -10.22 -1.82 -9.41
CA GLN A 65 -10.51 -1.57 -7.99
C GLN A 65 -11.64 -2.46 -7.45
N MET A 66 -11.37 -3.15 -6.34
CA MET A 66 -12.36 -3.85 -5.53
C MET A 66 -12.78 -2.94 -4.37
N GLY A 67 -14.01 -2.41 -4.40
CA GLY A 67 -14.59 -1.75 -3.21
C GLY A 67 -15.20 -0.36 -3.38
N SER A 68 -15.69 0.03 -4.55
CA SER A 68 -16.50 1.26 -4.73
C SER A 68 -17.86 1.00 -5.39
N GLY A 69 -18.39 -0.22 -5.24
CA GLY A 69 -19.74 -0.60 -5.65
C GLY A 69 -20.64 -0.75 -4.43
N ASP A 70 -21.79 -0.08 -4.45
CA ASP A 70 -22.88 -0.24 -3.49
C ASP A 70 -23.17 -1.73 -3.23
N PRO A 71 -23.14 -2.22 -1.97
CA PRO A 71 -23.35 -3.63 -1.64
C PRO A 71 -24.76 -4.15 -2.01
N ASN A 72 -25.72 -3.27 -2.35
CA ASN A 72 -27.04 -3.66 -2.85
C ASN A 72 -27.13 -3.74 -4.37
N THR A 73 -26.11 -3.25 -5.08
CA THR A 73 -26.06 -3.36 -6.53
C THR A 73 -25.19 -4.57 -6.84
N GLY A 74 -25.81 -5.72 -7.11
CA GLY A 74 -25.13 -6.90 -7.65
C GLY A 74 -24.53 -6.69 -9.05
N GLU A 75 -24.13 -5.46 -9.38
CA GLU A 75 -23.45 -5.12 -10.63
C GLU A 75 -21.95 -5.04 -10.40
N PRO A 76 -21.16 -5.85 -11.13
CA PRO A 76 -19.76 -5.55 -11.36
C PRO A 76 -19.73 -4.29 -12.24
N ARG A 77 -19.42 -3.12 -11.67
CA ARG A 77 -19.30 -1.89 -12.45
C ARG A 77 -17.95 -1.83 -13.18
N GLY A 78 -17.76 -2.70 -14.16
CA GLY A 78 -16.91 -2.39 -15.32
C GLY A 78 -17.79 -1.79 -16.41
N GLY A 79 -17.50 -0.56 -16.88
CA GLY A 79 -18.12 -0.03 -18.10
C GLY A 79 -18.44 1.47 -18.14
N THR A 80 -17.45 2.24 -18.62
CA THR A 80 -17.50 3.26 -19.70
C THR A 80 -18.53 4.42 -19.75
N THR A 81 -18.02 5.53 -20.32
CA THR A 81 -18.65 6.76 -20.87
C THR A 81 -18.77 7.94 -19.88
N SER A 82 -18.23 9.14 -20.14
CA SER A 82 -17.97 9.85 -21.42
C SER A 82 -16.72 10.71 -21.35
#